data_AF-A0A939QL59-F1
#
_entry.id   AF-A0A939QL59-F1
#
_cell.length_a   1.000
_cell.length_b   1.000
_cell.length_c   1.000
_cell.angle_alpha   90.00
_cell.angle_beta   90.00
_cell.angle_gamma   90.00
#
_symmetry.space_group_name_H-M   'P 1'
#
loop_
_entity.id
_entity.type
_entity.pdbx_description
1 polymer ?
#
loop_
_entity_poly.entity_id
_entity_poly.type
_entity_poly.pdbx_seq_one_letter_code
_entity_poly.pdbx_strand_id
1 'polypeptide(L)'
;MIEHEGPVVTHTVELDESGALRIAELQDGQQVGAVTMAASVVDEIRRILDAERDEQLGRWRWPENPDYVVYPRENGSVTVFEESNPTAALTFWKHVRNAEVTSGAFMEAARAFFEAHPEPKPWHDAKPGELWAITFHGVERPCRAINPTFSDRELGFLPVDIPMQTWFAADAPGITAGRPIWQGAAS
;
A
#
# COMPACT_ATOMS: atom_id res chain seq x y z
N MET A 1 -16.13 37.91 45.64
CA MET A 1 -15.90 36.98 44.51
C MET A 1 -14.49 36.48 44.72
N ILE A 2 -14.31 35.23 45.12
CA ILE A 2 -12.99 34.63 45.38
C ILE A 2 -12.77 33.64 44.25
N GLU A 3 -11.83 33.91 43.37
CA GLU A 3 -11.40 32.97 42.34
C GLU A 3 -10.48 31.94 42.99
N HIS A 4 -10.88 30.67 42.95
CA HIS A 4 -10.02 29.55 43.30
C HIS A 4 -9.31 29.09 42.02
N GLU A 5 -8.06 29.50 41.84
CA GLU A 5 -7.16 28.83 40.90
C GLU A 5 -6.77 27.47 41.50
N GLY A 6 -7.10 26.39 40.79
CA GLY A 6 -6.63 25.06 41.14
C GLY A 6 -5.12 24.93 40.93
N PRO A 7 -4.47 23.91 41.52
CA PRO A 7 -3.04 23.70 41.35
C PRO A 7 -2.69 23.47 39.87
N VAL A 8 -1.63 24.12 39.41
CA VAL A 8 -1.07 23.92 38.06
C VAL A 8 -0.22 22.66 38.07
N VAL A 9 -0.67 21.63 37.37
CA VAL A 9 0.09 20.40 37.15
C VAL A 9 0.91 20.55 35.87
N THR A 10 2.22 20.32 35.95
CA THR A 10 3.11 20.33 34.80
C THR A 10 3.60 18.91 34.52
N HIS A 11 3.67 18.50 33.26
CA HIS A 11 4.26 17.22 32.87
C HIS A 11 5.58 17.48 32.15
N THR A 12 6.64 16.76 32.52
CA THR A 12 7.89 16.72 31.75
C THR A 12 7.96 15.41 30.99
N VAL A 13 8.43 15.48 29.75
CA VAL A 13 8.55 14.33 28.85
C VAL A 13 9.99 14.27 28.37
N GLU A 14 10.68 13.18 28.67
CA GLU A 14 12.10 13.00 28.38
C GLU A 14 12.34 11.60 27.80
N LEU A 15 13.30 11.50 26.87
CA LEU A 15 13.84 10.21 26.43
C LEU A 15 15.19 10.01 27.13
N ASP A 16 15.39 8.84 27.75
CA ASP A 16 16.68 8.51 28.34
C ASP A 16 17.67 7.94 27.31
N GLU A 17 18.89 7.64 27.74
CA GLU A 17 19.95 7.08 26.88
C GLU A 17 19.58 5.73 26.26
N SER A 18 18.62 5.01 26.83
CA SER A 18 18.10 3.75 26.28
C SER A 18 16.99 3.95 25.25
N GLY A 19 16.50 5.17 25.08
CA GLY A 19 15.34 5.50 24.25
C GLY A 19 13.99 5.27 24.95
N ALA A 20 13.99 4.99 26.26
CA ALA A 20 12.77 4.87 27.04
C ALA A 20 12.15 6.25 27.29
N LEU A 21 10.83 6.34 27.16
CA LEU A 21 10.07 7.58 27.41
C LEU A 21 9.73 7.68 28.89
N ARG A 22 10.10 8.79 29.52
CA ARG A 22 9.74 9.15 30.88
C ARG A 22 8.80 10.33 30.87
N ILE A 23 7.63 10.14 31.48
CA ILE A 23 6.67 11.20 31.73
C ILE A 23 6.63 11.41 33.24
N ALA A 24 7.08 12.56 33.72
CA ALA A 24 7.03 12.91 35.13
C ALA A 24 5.99 14.00 35.37
N GLU A 25 5.16 13.80 36.39
CA GLU A 25 4.18 14.77 36.84
C GLU A 25 4.80 15.60 37.95
N LEU A 26 4.78 16.93 37.77
CA LEU A 26 5.28 17.91 38.71
C LEU A 26 4.11 18.71 39.28
N GLN A 27 4.01 18.76 40.61
CA GLN A 27 3.12 19.64 41.35
C GLN A 27 3.97 20.58 42.21
N ASP A 28 3.81 21.89 42.03
CA ASP A 28 4.61 22.92 42.70
C ASP A 28 6.14 22.70 42.54
N GLY A 29 6.56 22.19 41.38
CA GLY A 29 7.96 21.89 41.06
C GLY A 29 8.51 20.60 41.70
N GLN A 30 7.71 19.87 42.48
CA GLN A 30 8.08 18.55 43.00
C GLN A 30 7.47 17.43 42.16
N GLN A 31 8.28 16.41 41.86
CA GLN A 31 7.80 15.23 41.18
C GLN A 31 6.87 14.42 42.09
N VAL A 32 5.61 14.31 41.67
CA VAL A 32 4.56 13.57 42.38
C VAL A 32 4.24 12.23 41.72
N GLY A 33 4.65 12.03 40.47
CA GLY A 33 4.49 10.78 39.75
C GLY A 33 5.47 10.64 38.58
N ALA A 34 5.72 9.42 38.15
CA ALA A 34 6.35 9.16 36.85
C ALA A 34 5.91 7.83 36.25
N VAL A 35 5.75 7.84 34.94
CA VAL A 35 5.57 6.65 34.11
C VAL A 35 6.79 6.53 33.22
N THR A 36 7.36 5.32 33.15
CA THR A 36 8.45 4.99 32.23
C THR A 36 7.97 3.92 31.25
N MET A 37 8.14 4.16 29.96
CA MET A 37 7.81 3.23 28.89
C MET A 37 9.11 2.72 28.27
N ALA A 38 9.23 1.40 28.11
CA ALA A 38 10.39 0.80 27.48
C ALA A 38 10.56 1.29 26.04
N ALA A 39 11.81 1.41 25.58
CA ALA A 39 12.13 1.87 24.23
C ALA A 39 11.39 1.08 23.13
N SER A 40 11.28 -0.25 23.28
CA SER A 40 10.52 -1.09 22.34
C SER A 40 9.03 -0.74 22.25
N VAL A 41 8.42 -0.27 23.34
CA VAL A 41 7.03 0.20 23.34
C VAL A 41 6.94 1.55 22.64
N VAL A 42 7.91 2.44 22.86
CA VAL A 42 8.00 3.73 22.17
C VAL A 42 8.14 3.53 20.67
N ASP A 43 8.99 2.59 20.24
CA ASP A 43 9.19 2.28 18.82
C ASP A 43 7.94 1.67 18.18
N GLU A 44 7.24 0.79 18.88
CA GLU A 44 5.97 0.24 18.40
C GLU A 44 4.89 1.32 18.26
N ILE A 45 4.81 2.25 19.23
CA ILE A 45 3.91 3.40 19.15
C ILE A 45 4.26 4.29 17.94
N ARG A 46 5.55 4.58 17.73
CA ARG A 46 5.99 5.35 16.55
C ARG A 46 5.57 4.65 15.26
N ARG A 47 5.80 3.34 15.15
CA ARG A 47 5.42 2.55 13.98
C ARG A 47 3.91 2.62 13.71
N ILE A 48 3.08 2.56 14.75
CA ILE A 48 1.62 2.68 14.62
C ILE A 48 1.24 4.10 14.16
N LEU A 49 1.79 5.14 14.79
CA LEU A 49 1.50 6.52 14.43
C LEU A 49 1.95 6.86 13.01
N ASP A 50 3.10 6.33 12.58
CA ASP A 50 3.58 6.48 11.21
C ASP A 50 2.64 5.79 10.23
N ALA A 51 2.18 4.56 10.52
CA ALA A 51 1.23 3.84 9.68
C ALA A 51 -0.13 4.58 9.58
N GLU A 52 -0.66 5.10 10.69
CA GLU A 52 -1.89 5.89 10.70
C GLU A 52 -1.74 7.18 9.88
N ARG A 53 -0.59 7.86 10.02
CA ARG A 53 -0.28 9.06 9.24
C ARG A 53 -0.12 8.75 7.76
N ASP A 54 0.52 7.63 7.45
CA ASP A 54 0.72 7.17 6.08
C ASP A 54 -0.64 6.91 5.41
N GLU A 55 -1.55 6.23 6.11
CA GLU A 55 -2.93 5.99 5.67
C GLU A 55 -3.72 7.30 5.48
N GLN A 56 -3.68 8.21 6.45
CA GLN A 56 -4.38 9.50 6.38
C GLN A 56 -3.93 10.36 5.20
N LEU A 57 -2.65 10.29 4.83
CA LEU A 57 -2.08 11.03 3.71
C LEU A 57 -2.22 10.30 2.37
N GLY A 58 -2.72 9.04 2.38
CA GLY A 58 -2.73 8.19 1.20
C GLY A 58 -1.33 7.92 0.64
N ARG A 59 -0.30 7.96 1.49
CA ARG A 59 1.09 7.68 1.11
C ARG A 59 1.47 6.26 1.49
N TRP A 60 2.32 5.65 0.70
CA TRP A 60 2.91 4.37 1.00
C TRP A 60 4.38 4.55 1.38
N ARG A 61 4.80 3.99 2.51
CA ARG A 61 6.18 4.04 2.97
C ARG A 61 6.91 2.78 2.59
N TRP A 62 8.11 2.94 2.04
CA TRP A 62 8.91 1.79 1.61
C TRP A 62 9.48 1.03 2.82
N PRO A 63 9.10 -0.25 3.07
CA PRO A 63 9.50 -0.96 4.29
C PRO A 63 11.01 -1.15 4.44
N GLU A 64 11.74 -1.34 3.34
CA GLU A 64 13.18 -1.54 3.35
C GLU A 64 13.98 -0.24 3.52
N ASN A 65 13.39 0.91 3.16
CA ASN A 65 13.98 2.22 3.40
C ASN A 65 12.89 3.27 3.70
N PRO A 66 12.53 3.43 5.00
CA PRO A 66 11.47 4.33 5.43
C PRO A 66 11.65 5.80 5.04
N ASP A 67 12.88 6.25 4.71
CA ASP A 67 13.11 7.62 4.25
C ASP A 67 12.41 7.91 2.91
N TYR A 68 12.01 6.88 2.17
CA TYR A 68 11.31 7.04 0.90
C TYR A 68 9.82 6.74 1.05
N VAL A 69 9.01 7.73 0.70
CA VAL A 69 7.55 7.63 0.68
C VAL A 69 7.02 7.87 -0.72
N VAL A 70 5.95 7.18 -1.06
CA VAL A 70 5.37 7.13 -2.40
C VAL A 70 3.93 7.62 -2.35
N TYR A 71 3.61 8.60 -3.19
CA TYR A 71 2.25 9.10 -3.38
C TYR A 71 1.73 8.62 -4.73
N PRO A 72 0.77 7.68 -4.76
CA PRO A 72 0.08 7.33 -5.99
C PRO A 72 -0.76 8.51 -6.50
N ARG A 73 -0.83 8.66 -7.81
CA ARG A 73 -1.68 9.64 -8.49
C ARG A 73 -2.78 8.95 -9.27
N GLU A 74 -3.89 9.65 -9.48
CA GLU A 74 -5.05 9.14 -10.21
C GLU A 74 -4.73 8.71 -11.66
N ASN A 75 -3.69 9.29 -12.27
CA ASN A 75 -3.26 8.95 -13.63
C ASN A 75 -2.36 7.69 -13.70
N GLY A 76 -2.18 6.97 -12.59
CA GLY A 76 -1.36 5.77 -12.50
C GLY A 76 0.15 6.03 -12.44
N SER A 77 0.59 7.28 -12.29
CA SER A 77 1.98 7.60 -11.94
C SER A 77 2.14 7.65 -10.42
N VAL A 78 3.39 7.60 -9.96
CA VAL A 78 3.72 7.71 -8.54
C VAL A 78 4.77 8.79 -8.35
N THR A 79 4.66 9.58 -7.29
CA THR A 79 5.73 10.50 -6.88
C THR A 79 6.41 9.94 -5.64
N VAL A 80 7.71 9.74 -5.74
CA VAL A 80 8.57 9.29 -4.65
C VAL A 80 9.24 10.52 -4.04
N PHE A 81 9.17 10.66 -2.72
CA PHE A 81 9.82 11.70 -1.92
C PHE A 81 10.82 11.08 -0.96
N GLU A 82 11.92 11.79 -0.72
CA GLU A 82 12.86 11.50 0.36
C GLU A 82 12.53 12.41 1.57
N GLU A 83 12.11 11.84 2.70
CA GLU A 83 11.67 12.61 3.88
C GLU A 83 12.80 13.43 4.50
N SER A 84 14.04 12.94 4.45
CA SER A 84 15.22 13.65 4.93
C SER A 84 15.61 14.83 4.04
N ASN A 85 15.12 14.87 2.80
CA ASN A 85 15.35 15.95 1.84
C ASN A 85 14.05 16.34 1.14
N PRO A 86 13.26 17.26 1.71
CA PRO A 86 11.93 17.62 1.20
C PRO A 86 11.95 18.25 -0.20
N THR A 87 13.13 18.61 -0.74
CA THR A 87 13.28 19.12 -2.11
C THR A 87 13.51 18.03 -3.14
N ALA A 88 13.82 16.79 -2.71
CA ALA A 88 14.08 15.68 -3.60
C ALA A 88 12.81 14.84 -3.81
N ALA A 89 12.21 15.01 -5.00
CA ALA A 89 11.05 14.26 -5.43
C ALA A 89 11.18 13.88 -6.90
N LEU A 90 10.85 12.63 -7.23
CA LEU A 90 10.85 12.12 -8.60
C LEU A 90 9.53 11.44 -8.92
N THR A 91 9.02 11.65 -10.13
CA THR A 91 7.78 11.03 -10.58
C THR A 91 8.09 9.91 -11.56
N PHE A 92 7.54 8.73 -11.30
CA PHE A 92 7.73 7.54 -12.09
C PHE A 92 6.42 7.07 -12.68
N TRP A 93 6.50 6.53 -13.90
CA TRP A 93 5.38 5.89 -14.56
C TRP A 93 5.60 4.38 -14.59
N LYS A 94 4.52 3.60 -14.52
CA LYS A 94 4.57 2.13 -14.54
C LYS A 94 5.34 1.55 -15.72
N HIS A 95 5.23 2.16 -16.90
CA HIS A 95 5.88 1.69 -18.13
C HIS A 95 7.38 2.02 -18.18
N VAL A 96 7.86 2.87 -17.27
CA VAL A 96 9.28 3.23 -17.11
C VAL A 96 10.00 2.20 -16.21
N ARG A 97 9.29 1.19 -15.69
CA ARG A 97 9.86 0.06 -14.91
C ARG A 97 11.09 -0.59 -15.57
N ASN A 98 11.20 -0.48 -16.89
CA ASN A 98 12.25 -1.09 -17.72
C ASN A 98 13.22 -0.07 -18.36
N ALA A 99 13.17 1.23 -18.02
CA ALA A 99 14.17 2.16 -18.54
C ALA A 99 15.51 1.91 -17.82
N GLU A 100 16.37 1.12 -18.45
CA GLU A 100 17.64 0.55 -17.96
C GLU A 100 18.71 1.53 -17.42
N VAL A 101 18.41 2.82 -17.19
CA VAL A 101 19.48 3.85 -17.18
C VAL A 101 19.64 4.63 -15.86
N THR A 102 18.80 4.43 -14.84
CA THR A 102 18.97 5.15 -13.57
C THR A 102 18.82 4.25 -12.35
N SER A 103 19.94 3.67 -11.89
CA SER A 103 20.05 3.11 -10.53
C SER A 103 19.98 4.23 -9.50
N GLY A 104 19.07 4.15 -8.53
CA GLY A 104 18.95 5.10 -7.42
C GLY A 104 17.76 4.76 -6.53
N ALA A 105 17.86 5.09 -5.25
CA ALA A 105 16.86 4.73 -4.23
C ALA A 105 15.42 5.17 -4.59
N PHE A 106 15.25 6.29 -5.29
CA PHE A 106 13.95 6.71 -5.83
C PHE A 106 13.31 5.69 -6.79
N MET A 107 14.12 5.11 -7.70
CA MET A 107 13.61 4.12 -8.66
C MET A 107 13.33 2.78 -7.97
N GLU A 108 14.13 2.42 -6.97
CA GLU A 108 13.92 1.21 -6.17
C GLU A 108 12.64 1.32 -5.33
N ALA A 109 12.40 2.45 -4.67
CA ALA A 109 11.15 2.73 -3.97
C ALA A 109 9.93 2.69 -4.90
N ALA A 110 10.02 3.30 -6.09
CA ALA A 110 8.94 3.22 -7.08
C ALA A 110 8.68 1.78 -7.55
N ARG A 111 9.74 0.99 -7.78
CA ARG A 111 9.62 -0.42 -8.17
C ARG A 111 8.96 -1.24 -7.07
N ALA A 112 9.41 -1.06 -5.83
CA ALA A 112 8.84 -1.74 -4.66
C ALA A 112 7.35 -1.38 -4.50
N PHE A 113 6.98 -0.11 -4.71
CA PHE A 113 5.58 0.31 -4.71
C PHE A 113 4.76 -0.45 -5.77
N PHE A 114 5.21 -0.49 -7.03
CA PHE A 114 4.47 -1.18 -8.10
C PHE A 114 4.40 -2.70 -7.92
N GLU A 115 5.39 -3.30 -7.23
CA GLU A 115 5.37 -4.71 -6.88
C GLU A 115 4.39 -5.02 -5.74
N ALA A 116 4.33 -4.15 -4.73
CA ALA A 116 3.39 -4.24 -3.62
C ALA A 116 1.94 -3.91 -4.04
N HIS A 117 1.75 -3.12 -5.10
CA HIS A 117 0.45 -2.67 -5.60
C HIS A 117 0.28 -3.05 -7.08
N PRO A 118 0.08 -4.34 -7.40
CA PRO A 118 -0.25 -4.73 -8.76
C PRO A 118 -1.53 -4.03 -9.20
N GLU A 119 -1.48 -3.29 -10.31
CA GLU A 119 -2.68 -2.65 -10.86
C GLU A 119 -3.76 -3.71 -11.11
N PRO A 120 -5.02 -3.41 -10.79
CA PRO A 120 -6.15 -4.19 -11.26
C PRO A 120 -6.09 -4.25 -12.78
N LYS A 121 -5.95 -5.46 -13.32
CA LYS A 121 -5.89 -5.65 -14.76
C LYS A 121 -7.29 -5.41 -15.32
N PRO A 122 -7.48 -4.92 -16.56
CA PRO A 122 -8.82 -4.60 -17.08
C PRO A 122 -9.83 -5.74 -16.97
N TRP A 123 -9.34 -6.98 -17.02
CA TRP A 123 -10.14 -8.20 -16.90
C TRP A 123 -10.42 -8.63 -15.46
N HIS A 124 -9.87 -7.97 -14.45
CA HIS A 124 -10.22 -8.19 -13.02
C HIS A 124 -11.64 -7.72 -12.71
N ASP A 125 -12.17 -6.76 -13.47
CA ASP A 125 -13.56 -6.31 -13.38
C ASP A 125 -14.52 -7.11 -14.28
N ALA A 126 -14.04 -8.20 -14.91
CA ALA A 126 -14.88 -8.99 -15.81
C ALA A 126 -16.02 -9.65 -15.04
N LYS A 127 -17.24 -9.53 -15.57
CA LYS A 127 -18.42 -10.16 -14.95
C LYS A 127 -18.54 -11.61 -15.42
N PRO A 128 -18.99 -12.54 -14.56
CA PRO A 128 -19.29 -13.90 -14.99
C PRO A 128 -20.21 -13.91 -16.22
N GLY A 129 -19.81 -14.65 -17.26
CA GLY A 129 -20.51 -14.73 -18.54
C GLY A 129 -19.96 -13.83 -19.65
N GLU A 130 -19.18 -12.79 -19.33
CA GLU A 130 -18.53 -11.95 -20.34
C GLU A 130 -17.49 -12.72 -21.15
N LEU A 131 -17.33 -12.36 -22.42
CA LEU A 131 -16.33 -12.94 -23.31
C LEU A 131 -15.15 -11.97 -23.48
N TRP A 132 -13.95 -12.48 -23.22
CA TRP A 132 -12.70 -11.74 -23.25
C TRP A 132 -11.68 -12.41 -24.16
N ALA A 133 -10.87 -11.62 -24.86
CA ALA A 133 -9.67 -12.11 -25.54
C ALA A 133 -8.54 -12.02 -24.54
N ILE A 134 -8.08 -13.17 -24.02
CA ILE A 134 -7.04 -13.25 -23.00
C ILE A 134 -5.76 -13.80 -23.64
N THR A 135 -4.64 -13.11 -23.46
CA THR A 135 -3.33 -13.58 -23.88
C THR A 135 -2.68 -14.34 -22.72
N PHE A 136 -2.64 -15.66 -22.83
CA PHE A 136 -2.03 -16.55 -21.84
C PHE A 136 -0.79 -17.23 -22.44
N HIS A 137 0.38 -17.08 -21.81
CA HIS A 137 1.68 -17.54 -22.33
C HIS A 137 1.93 -17.15 -23.81
N GLY A 138 1.55 -15.92 -24.18
CA GLY A 138 1.75 -15.38 -25.53
C GLY A 138 0.72 -15.81 -26.58
N VAL A 139 -0.29 -16.60 -26.20
CA VAL A 139 -1.38 -17.01 -27.11
C VAL A 139 -2.67 -16.30 -26.71
N GLU A 140 -3.21 -15.47 -27.61
CA GLU A 140 -4.54 -14.84 -27.44
C GLU A 140 -5.63 -15.90 -27.69
N ARG A 141 -6.56 -16.04 -26.73
CA ARG A 141 -7.71 -16.94 -26.84
C ARG A 141 -9.00 -16.28 -26.38
N PRO A 142 -10.14 -16.61 -27.01
CA PRO A 142 -11.44 -16.25 -26.47
C PRO A 142 -11.72 -17.06 -25.20
N CYS A 143 -12.00 -16.36 -24.11
CA CYS A 143 -12.25 -16.94 -22.79
C CYS A 143 -13.54 -16.35 -22.22
N ARG A 144 -14.36 -17.19 -21.59
CA ARG A 144 -15.51 -16.76 -20.81
C ARG A 144 -15.08 -16.52 -19.36
N ALA A 145 -15.40 -15.35 -18.83
CA ALA A 145 -15.27 -15.06 -17.42
C ALA A 145 -16.24 -15.95 -16.62
N ILE A 146 -15.75 -16.59 -15.55
CA ILE A 146 -16.53 -17.48 -14.69
C ILE A 146 -16.25 -17.17 -13.22
N ASN A 147 -17.20 -17.48 -12.34
CA ASN A 147 -16.93 -17.63 -10.92
C ASN A 147 -16.88 -19.15 -10.63
N PRO A 148 -15.70 -19.74 -10.45
CA PRO A 148 -15.58 -21.17 -10.19
C PRO A 148 -16.26 -21.46 -8.85
N THR A 149 -17.20 -22.40 -8.86
CA THR A 149 -18.06 -22.78 -7.73
C THR A 149 -17.34 -23.21 -6.44
N PHE A 150 -16.00 -23.24 -6.44
CA PHE A 150 -15.17 -23.71 -5.33
C PHE A 150 -14.47 -22.58 -4.57
N SER A 151 -14.52 -21.33 -5.05
CA SER A 151 -14.05 -20.16 -4.31
C SER A 151 -14.94 -18.96 -4.62
N ASP A 152 -15.72 -18.50 -3.63
CA ASP A 152 -16.67 -17.37 -3.78
C ASP A 152 -16.01 -16.02 -4.13
N ARG A 153 -14.70 -15.99 -4.37
CA ARG A 153 -13.89 -14.77 -4.50
C ARG A 153 -12.92 -14.75 -5.67
N GLU A 154 -12.79 -15.81 -6.47
CA GLU A 154 -11.78 -15.85 -7.53
C GLU A 154 -12.43 -15.85 -8.91
N LEU A 155 -12.44 -14.69 -9.57
CA LEU A 155 -12.73 -14.63 -10.99
C LEU A 155 -11.76 -15.53 -11.77
N GLY A 156 -12.29 -16.33 -12.70
CA GLY A 156 -11.51 -17.20 -13.57
C GLY A 156 -11.88 -17.04 -15.05
N PHE A 157 -11.03 -17.55 -15.93
CA PHE A 157 -11.26 -17.57 -17.37
C PHE A 157 -11.27 -19.00 -17.89
N LEU A 158 -12.35 -19.36 -18.59
CA LEU A 158 -12.51 -20.63 -19.27
C LEU A 158 -12.37 -20.44 -20.79
N PRO A 159 -11.32 -20.99 -21.44
CA PRO A 159 -11.19 -20.96 -22.90
C PRO A 159 -12.43 -21.57 -23.56
N VAL A 160 -12.99 -20.90 -24.58
CA VAL A 160 -14.18 -21.42 -25.29
C VAL A 160 -13.84 -22.40 -26.41
N ASP A 161 -12.57 -22.46 -26.81
CA ASP A 161 -12.04 -23.23 -27.94
C ASP A 161 -11.38 -24.56 -27.54
N ILE A 162 -11.28 -24.86 -26.22
CA ILE A 162 -10.63 -26.07 -25.71
C ILE A 162 -11.68 -27.01 -25.08
N PRO A 163 -11.76 -28.28 -25.50
CA PRO A 163 -12.76 -29.22 -25.00
C PRO A 163 -12.52 -29.72 -23.56
N MET A 164 -11.34 -29.45 -22.98
CA MET A 164 -11.03 -29.77 -21.58
C MET A 164 -11.23 -28.54 -20.68
N GLN A 165 -12.01 -28.71 -19.61
CA GLN A 165 -12.44 -27.68 -18.65
C GLN A 165 -11.32 -27.15 -17.73
N THR A 166 -10.13 -26.86 -18.25
CA THR A 166 -9.12 -26.14 -17.48
C THR A 166 -9.40 -24.65 -17.58
N TRP A 167 -9.90 -24.07 -16.50
CA TRP A 167 -9.91 -22.63 -16.30
C TRP A 167 -8.59 -22.19 -15.65
N PHE A 168 -8.29 -20.90 -15.73
CA PHE A 168 -7.18 -20.30 -14.98
C PHE A 168 -7.67 -19.04 -14.25
N ALA A 169 -7.09 -18.78 -13.08
CA ALA A 169 -7.44 -17.62 -12.26
C ALA A 169 -7.12 -16.30 -12.99
N ALA A 170 -7.89 -15.26 -12.73
CA ALA A 170 -7.73 -13.95 -13.38
C ALA A 170 -6.40 -13.25 -13.06
N ASP A 171 -5.74 -13.65 -11.99
CA ASP A 171 -4.41 -13.21 -11.57
C ASP A 171 -3.28 -14.13 -12.05
N ALA A 172 -3.59 -15.24 -12.74
CA ALA A 172 -2.60 -16.22 -13.16
C ALA A 172 -1.43 -15.51 -13.89
N PRO A 173 -0.16 -15.78 -13.49
CA PRO A 173 1.00 -15.04 -13.98
C PRO A 173 1.23 -15.22 -15.49
N GLY A 174 0.64 -16.26 -16.08
CA GLY A 174 0.65 -16.47 -17.53
C GLY A 174 -0.21 -15.47 -18.32
N ILE A 175 -1.15 -14.75 -17.68
CA ILE A 175 -1.97 -13.74 -18.38
C ILE A 175 -1.21 -12.41 -18.49
N THR A 176 -0.91 -12.03 -19.72
CA THR A 176 -0.15 -10.80 -20.03
C THR A 176 -0.99 -9.71 -20.67
N ALA A 177 -2.16 -10.04 -21.23
CA ALA A 177 -3.09 -9.05 -21.79
C ALA A 177 -4.53 -9.61 -21.77
N GLY A 178 -5.50 -8.69 -21.82
CA GLY A 178 -6.92 -9.02 -21.83
C GLY A 178 -7.75 -7.84 -22.34
N ARG A 179 -8.69 -8.11 -23.25
CA ARG A 179 -9.65 -7.12 -23.76
C ARG A 179 -11.05 -7.73 -23.88
N PRO A 180 -12.12 -6.97 -23.64
CA PRO A 180 -13.47 -7.48 -23.84
C PRO A 180 -13.71 -7.77 -25.33
N ILE A 181 -14.26 -8.94 -25.64
CA ILE A 181 -14.80 -9.28 -26.97
C ILE A 181 -16.29 -8.94 -26.99
N TRP A 182 -17.01 -9.30 -25.92
CA TRP A 182 -18.45 -9.08 -25.79
C TRP A 182 -18.88 -9.06 -24.33
N GLN A 183 -19.69 -8.07 -23.95
CA GLN A 183 -20.06 -7.80 -22.54
C GLN A 183 -21.35 -8.47 -22.07
N GLY A 184 -22.04 -9.25 -22.91
CA GLY A 184 -23.34 -9.81 -22.52
C GLY A 184 -24.45 -8.76 -22.41
N ALA A 185 -25.68 -9.12 -22.77
CA ALA A 185 -26.83 -8.38 -22.26
C ALA A 185 -27.02 -8.84 -20.81
N ALA A 186 -26.89 -7.93 -19.83
CA ALA A 186 -27.25 -8.21 -18.45
C ALA A 186 -28.68 -8.78 -18.43
N SER A 187 -28.84 -10.00 -17.93
CA SER A 187 -30.14 -10.67 -17.73
C SER A 187 -30.42 -10.82 -16.25
#